data_AF-A0A1I8H9T9-F1
#
_entry.id   AF-A0A1I8H9T9-F1
#
_cell.length_a   1.000
_cell.length_b   1.000
_cell.length_c   1.000
_cell.angle_alpha   90.00
_cell.angle_beta   90.00
_cell.angle_gamma   90.00
#
_symmetry.space_group_name_H-M   'P 1'
#
loop_
_entity.id
_entity.type
_entity.pdbx_description
1 polymer ?
#
loop_
_entity_poly.entity_id
_entity_poly.type
_entity_poly.pdbx_seq_one_letter_code
_entity_poly.pdbx_strand_id
1 'polypeptide(L)'
;MGLFAYLEGHEYRMFSTYDVHTYASWAFLENFPKLQIAIQYDFAKAAVDEDQTKVHWLVTNVRTGRNQRMCLPHDLGDPEDETFIRVNSYIMMCSDDWRDLNPKFVLSVYRDWKLLPEHNTEYLADMMPIVEGLMRRCLQASANEWRQLADKARTSYLDKLWTGQQFRFDTGGRFNDTVMSDQLFGYWMLKTSQQDQAA
;
A
#
# COMPACT_ATOMS: atom_id res chain seq x y z
N MET A 1 -14.30 -10.09 -12.67
CA MET A 1 -13.00 -10.27 -13.38
C MET A 1 -12.39 -11.60 -12.96
N GLY A 2 -11.41 -12.12 -13.70
CA GLY A 2 -10.65 -13.31 -13.27
C GLY A 2 -9.63 -12.96 -12.19
N LEU A 3 -9.13 -13.97 -11.46
CA LEU A 3 -8.08 -13.82 -10.45
C LEU A 3 -6.70 -13.82 -11.09
N PHE A 4 -5.78 -13.01 -10.56
CA PHE A 4 -4.38 -12.98 -11.00
C PHE A 4 -3.45 -12.66 -9.83
N ALA A 5 -2.36 -13.42 -9.71
CA ALA A 5 -1.28 -13.13 -8.79
C ALA A 5 0.07 -13.59 -9.34
N TYR A 6 1.15 -13.01 -8.82
CA TYR A 6 2.53 -13.41 -9.13
C TYR A 6 3.36 -13.41 -7.85
N LEU A 7 4.43 -14.19 -7.79
CA LEU A 7 5.24 -14.28 -6.57
C LEU A 7 6.14 -13.07 -6.39
N GLU A 8 6.36 -12.67 -5.14
CA GLU A 8 7.44 -11.75 -4.77
C GLU A 8 8.81 -12.27 -5.23
N GLY A 9 9.06 -13.56 -5.03
CA GLY A 9 10.25 -14.24 -5.53
C GLY A 9 10.19 -15.75 -5.31
N HIS A 10 11.26 -16.46 -5.70
CA HIS A 10 11.34 -17.92 -5.49
C HIS A 10 11.58 -18.30 -4.03
N GLU A 11 12.30 -17.46 -3.28
CA GLU A 11 12.58 -17.64 -1.85
C GLU A 11 11.46 -17.08 -0.98
N TYR A 12 10.72 -16.11 -1.53
CA TYR A 12 9.63 -15.38 -0.89
C TYR A 12 8.33 -15.75 -1.57
N ARG A 13 7.76 -16.89 -1.17
CA ARG A 13 6.58 -17.52 -1.81
C ARG A 13 5.25 -16.84 -1.42
N MET A 14 5.22 -15.51 -1.51
CA MET A 14 4.08 -14.67 -1.20
C MET A 14 3.49 -14.12 -2.50
N PHE A 15 2.19 -14.29 -2.69
CA PHE A 15 1.51 -13.80 -3.89
C PHE A 15 1.21 -12.31 -3.80
N SER A 16 1.67 -11.58 -4.82
CA SER A 16 1.42 -10.16 -5.05
C SER A 16 1.76 -9.27 -3.85
N THR A 17 2.85 -9.56 -3.12
CA THR A 17 3.31 -8.77 -1.97
C THR A 17 3.21 -7.28 -2.26
N TYR A 18 2.34 -6.56 -1.54
CA TYR A 18 1.79 -5.29 -2.01
C TYR A 18 2.77 -4.13 -1.93
N ASP A 19 3.56 -4.08 -0.86
CA ASP A 19 4.61 -3.09 -0.69
C ASP A 19 5.68 -3.17 -1.79
N VAL A 20 5.89 -4.37 -2.36
CA VAL A 20 6.74 -4.63 -3.54
C VAL A 20 5.98 -4.40 -4.85
N HIS A 21 4.75 -4.91 -4.95
CA HIS A 21 3.88 -4.77 -6.11
C HIS A 21 3.66 -3.31 -6.47
N THR A 22 3.60 -2.43 -5.47
CA THR A 22 3.52 -0.99 -5.68
C THR A 22 4.56 -0.54 -6.71
N TYR A 23 5.84 -0.92 -6.58
CA TYR A 23 6.90 -0.56 -7.55
C TYR A 23 6.74 -1.27 -8.91
N ALA A 24 6.34 -2.54 -8.92
CA ALA A 24 6.16 -3.30 -10.16
C ALA A 24 4.90 -2.87 -10.96
N SER A 25 3.93 -2.25 -10.29
CA SER A 25 2.59 -2.01 -10.83
C SER A 25 2.56 -1.02 -12.00
N TRP A 26 3.60 -0.20 -12.21
CA TRP A 26 3.72 0.60 -13.43
C TRP A 26 3.80 -0.28 -14.69
N ALA A 27 4.59 -1.37 -14.64
CA ALA A 27 4.69 -2.28 -15.77
C ALA A 27 3.34 -2.95 -16.07
N PHE A 28 2.56 -3.28 -15.04
CA PHE A 28 1.20 -3.79 -15.21
C PHE A 28 0.26 -2.73 -15.75
N LEU A 29 0.30 -1.50 -15.25
CA LEU A 29 -0.56 -0.42 -15.72
C LEU A 29 -0.32 -0.11 -17.20
N GLU A 30 0.95 -0.10 -17.65
CA GLU A 30 1.32 0.19 -19.04
C GLU A 30 0.99 -0.96 -20.00
N ASN A 31 1.23 -2.21 -19.59
CA ASN A 31 1.15 -3.36 -20.50
C ASN A 31 -0.13 -4.19 -20.34
N PHE A 32 -0.68 -4.25 -19.12
CA PHE A 32 -1.80 -5.10 -18.74
C PHE A 32 -2.76 -4.39 -17.75
N PRO A 33 -3.33 -3.22 -18.10
CA PRO A 33 -4.11 -2.40 -17.17
C PRO A 33 -5.29 -3.13 -16.52
N LYS A 34 -5.90 -4.10 -17.22
CA LYS A 34 -6.96 -4.93 -16.65
C LYS A 34 -6.46 -5.88 -15.55
N LEU A 35 -5.21 -6.35 -15.64
CA LEU A 35 -4.60 -7.15 -14.56
C LEU A 35 -4.24 -6.27 -13.37
N GLN A 36 -3.71 -5.07 -13.60
CA GLN A 36 -3.47 -4.09 -12.53
C GLN A 36 -4.74 -3.85 -11.72
N ILE A 37 -5.86 -3.60 -12.41
CA ILE A 37 -7.15 -3.37 -11.75
C ILE A 37 -7.67 -4.63 -11.05
N ALA A 38 -7.43 -5.82 -11.60
CA ALA A 38 -7.81 -7.08 -10.94
C ALA A 38 -7.11 -7.23 -9.58
N ILE A 39 -5.79 -7.03 -9.55
CA ILE A 39 -4.99 -7.08 -8.32
C ILE A 39 -5.53 -6.06 -7.31
N GLN A 40 -5.85 -4.84 -7.75
CA GLN A 40 -6.40 -3.82 -6.84
C GLN A 40 -7.73 -4.25 -6.23
N TYR A 41 -8.64 -4.85 -7.01
CA TYR A 41 -9.90 -5.37 -6.46
C TYR A 41 -9.70 -6.53 -5.48
N ASP A 42 -8.75 -7.42 -5.75
CA ASP A 42 -8.45 -8.54 -4.85
C ASP A 42 -7.91 -8.04 -3.50
N PHE A 43 -7.01 -7.05 -3.52
CA PHE A 43 -6.54 -6.38 -2.31
C PHE A 43 -7.63 -5.56 -1.60
N ALA A 44 -8.48 -4.87 -2.37
CA ALA A 44 -9.59 -4.09 -1.82
C ALA A 44 -10.57 -5.01 -1.05
N LYS A 45 -10.89 -6.18 -1.62
CA LYS A 45 -11.69 -7.21 -0.96
C LYS A 45 -11.01 -7.69 0.33
N ALA A 46 -9.74 -8.08 0.23
CA ALA A 46 -9.00 -8.61 1.38
C ALA A 46 -8.85 -7.59 2.52
N ALA A 47 -8.76 -6.29 2.20
CA ALA A 47 -8.69 -5.23 3.21
C ALA A 47 -10.01 -5.02 3.96
N VAL A 48 -11.15 -5.29 3.33
CA VAL A 48 -12.48 -5.17 3.97
C VAL A 48 -12.77 -6.37 4.87
N ASP A 49 -12.25 -7.54 4.52
CA ASP A 49 -12.44 -8.79 5.24
C ASP A 49 -11.57 -8.82 6.53
N GLU A 50 -12.03 -9.54 7.54
CA GLU A 50 -11.30 -9.77 8.79
C GLU A 50 -11.00 -11.26 8.93
N ASP A 51 -9.75 -11.61 9.24
CA ASP A 51 -9.36 -12.99 9.54
C ASP A 51 -8.76 -13.08 10.96
N GLN A 52 -9.53 -13.68 11.86
CA GLN A 52 -9.15 -13.88 13.26
C GLN A 52 -8.40 -15.19 13.53
N THR A 53 -8.12 -15.98 12.49
CA THR A 53 -7.29 -17.19 12.59
C THR A 53 -5.95 -16.82 13.22
N LYS A 54 -5.56 -17.55 14.28
CA LYS A 54 -4.38 -17.19 15.06
C LYS A 54 -3.11 -17.55 14.31
N VAL A 55 -2.30 -16.54 14.00
CA VAL A 55 -0.96 -16.67 13.40
C VAL A 55 0.08 -16.44 14.47
N HIS A 56 1.16 -17.22 14.44
CA HIS A 56 2.31 -16.99 15.31
C HIS A 56 3.36 -16.16 14.58
N TRP A 57 3.60 -14.94 15.08
CA TRP A 57 4.55 -14.02 14.47
C TRP A 57 5.95 -14.27 15.02
N LEU A 58 6.88 -14.63 14.13
CA LEU A 58 8.17 -15.19 14.53
C LEU A 58 9.06 -14.19 15.28
N VAL A 59 9.09 -12.92 14.87
CA VAL A 59 9.96 -11.90 15.47
C VAL A 59 9.45 -11.43 16.82
N THR A 60 8.14 -11.20 16.96
CA THR A 60 7.54 -10.68 18.18
C THR A 60 7.15 -11.78 19.17
N ASN A 61 7.11 -13.04 18.71
CA ASN A 61 6.73 -14.22 19.49
C ASN A 61 5.31 -14.13 20.09
N VAL A 62 4.40 -13.42 19.42
CA VAL A 62 2.99 -13.28 19.83
C VAL A 62 2.05 -14.04 18.89
N ARG A 63 0.80 -14.24 19.32
CA ARG A 63 -0.26 -14.82 18.51
C ARG A 63 -1.47 -13.89 18.44
N THR A 64 -1.78 -13.37 17.25
CA THR A 64 -2.94 -12.50 17.02
C THR A 64 -3.75 -12.99 15.82
N GLY A 65 -4.84 -12.29 15.48
CA GLY A 65 -5.52 -12.54 14.20
C GLY A 65 -4.57 -12.30 13.02
N ARG A 66 -4.88 -12.93 11.89
CA ARG A 66 -4.09 -12.92 10.65
C ARG A 66 -4.18 -11.59 9.90
N ASN A 67 -5.37 -10.99 9.86
CA ASN A 67 -5.60 -9.69 9.23
C ASN A 67 -6.75 -8.97 9.94
N GLN A 68 -6.51 -7.74 10.39
CA GLN A 68 -7.58 -6.89 10.92
C GLN A 68 -8.38 -6.22 9.80
N ARG A 69 -9.64 -5.92 10.08
CA ARG A 69 -10.49 -5.18 9.16
C ARG A 69 -9.90 -3.78 8.87
N MET A 70 -9.97 -3.35 7.61
CA MET A 70 -9.39 -2.10 7.12
C MET A 70 -7.87 -2.01 7.30
N CYS A 71 -7.20 -3.16 7.23
CA CYS A 71 -5.76 -3.26 7.04
C CYS A 71 -5.52 -3.96 5.71
N LEU A 72 -4.74 -3.33 4.84
CA LEU A 72 -4.31 -3.95 3.60
C LEU A 72 -3.36 -5.11 3.96
N PRO A 73 -3.63 -6.35 3.52
CA PRO A 73 -2.69 -7.43 3.76
C PRO A 73 -1.37 -7.17 3.05
N HIS A 74 -0.30 -7.72 3.60
CA HIS A 74 1.02 -7.75 2.99
C HIS A 74 1.00 -8.47 1.65
N ASP A 75 0.35 -9.64 1.59
CA ASP A 75 0.30 -10.50 0.41
C ASP A 75 -1.03 -11.27 0.33
N LEU A 76 -1.35 -11.81 -0.85
CA LEU A 76 -2.57 -12.56 -1.13
C LEU A 76 -2.45 -14.07 -0.84
N GLY A 77 -1.42 -14.50 -0.11
CA GLY A 77 -1.24 -15.87 0.36
C GLY A 77 -0.09 -16.64 -0.30
N ASP A 78 -0.03 -17.94 -0.02
CA ASP A 78 1.05 -18.86 -0.45
C ASP A 78 0.52 -19.86 -1.52
N PRO A 79 1.33 -20.27 -2.51
CA PRO A 79 1.01 -21.33 -3.48
C PRO A 79 0.59 -22.69 -2.90
N GLU A 80 1.05 -23.04 -1.71
CA GLU A 80 0.74 -24.29 -1.03
C GLU A 80 -0.44 -24.14 -0.05
N ASP A 81 -1.08 -22.98 -0.03
CA ASP A 81 -2.23 -22.67 0.82
C ASP A 81 -3.44 -22.15 0.00
N GLU A 82 -4.52 -21.74 0.68
CA GLU A 82 -5.71 -21.15 0.03
C GLU A 82 -5.46 -19.69 -0.37
N THR A 83 -4.77 -19.47 -1.50
CA THR A 83 -4.53 -18.14 -2.09
C THR A 83 -5.83 -17.35 -2.26
N PHE A 84 -5.76 -16.02 -2.09
CA PHE A 84 -6.88 -15.06 -2.09
C PHE A 84 -7.87 -15.19 -0.93
N ILE A 85 -7.75 -16.24 -0.10
CA ILE A 85 -8.58 -16.46 1.09
C ILE A 85 -7.72 -16.30 2.34
N ARG A 86 -6.62 -17.06 2.46
CA ARG A 86 -5.66 -16.98 3.56
C ARG A 86 -4.51 -16.05 3.21
N VAL A 87 -4.80 -14.75 3.28
CA VAL A 87 -3.84 -13.66 3.05
C VAL A 87 -2.77 -13.56 4.16
N ASN A 88 -1.74 -12.72 3.99
CA ASN A 88 -0.62 -12.60 4.93
C ASN A 88 0.10 -13.94 5.18
N SER A 89 0.62 -14.56 4.11
CA SER A 89 1.52 -15.70 4.25
C SER A 89 2.88 -15.30 4.83
N TYR A 90 3.25 -14.01 4.76
CA TYR A 90 4.32 -13.44 5.57
C TYR A 90 4.02 -13.56 7.07
N ILE A 91 4.80 -14.38 7.80
CA ILE A 91 4.61 -14.63 9.24
C ILE A 91 5.73 -14.07 10.14
N MET A 92 6.69 -13.33 9.59
CA MET A 92 7.79 -12.80 10.41
C MET A 92 7.27 -11.76 11.42
N MET A 93 6.39 -10.87 10.98
CA MET A 93 5.74 -9.85 11.81
C MET A 93 4.32 -9.61 11.31
N CYS A 94 3.43 -9.18 12.20
CA CYS A 94 2.11 -8.71 11.79
C CYS A 94 2.23 -7.44 10.95
N SER A 95 1.54 -7.39 9.81
CA SER A 95 1.53 -6.25 8.89
C SER A 95 0.40 -5.26 9.13
N ASP A 96 -0.56 -5.56 10.02
CA ASP A 96 -1.76 -4.75 10.24
C ASP A 96 -1.46 -3.28 10.60
N ASP A 97 -0.32 -3.02 11.27
CA ASP A 97 0.11 -1.69 11.70
C ASP A 97 1.29 -1.13 10.89
N TRP A 98 1.64 -1.76 9.76
CA TRP A 98 2.65 -1.22 8.85
C TRP A 98 2.20 0.14 8.30
N ARG A 99 3.18 1.05 8.17
CA ARG A 99 2.90 2.47 7.91
C ARG A 99 2.86 2.82 6.43
N ASP A 100 3.14 1.88 5.54
CA ASP A 100 3.28 2.10 4.11
C ASP A 100 2.22 1.38 3.27
N LEU A 101 1.75 0.19 3.64
CA LEU A 101 0.78 -0.61 2.86
C LEU A 101 -0.51 0.16 2.53
N ASN A 102 -1.27 0.60 3.53
CA ASN A 102 -2.50 1.35 3.33
C ASN A 102 -2.29 2.63 2.48
N PRO A 103 -1.32 3.52 2.80
CA PRO A 103 -1.01 4.67 1.94
C PRO A 103 -0.60 4.30 0.50
N LYS A 104 0.21 3.25 0.31
CA LYS A 104 0.59 2.76 -1.02
C LYS A 104 -0.63 2.33 -1.83
N PHE A 105 -1.61 1.67 -1.19
CA PHE A 105 -2.87 1.31 -1.86
C PHE A 105 -3.67 2.54 -2.27
N VAL A 106 -3.87 3.49 -1.36
CA VAL A 106 -4.60 4.74 -1.65
C VAL A 106 -3.95 5.51 -2.80
N LEU A 107 -2.62 5.63 -2.79
CA LEU A 107 -1.87 6.31 -3.85
C LEU A 107 -1.97 5.55 -5.19
N SER A 108 -1.94 4.22 -5.15
CA SER A 108 -2.04 3.38 -6.34
C SER A 108 -3.44 3.42 -6.96
N VAL A 109 -4.51 3.41 -6.15
CA VAL A 109 -5.89 3.62 -6.65
C VAL A 109 -6.03 4.97 -7.34
N TYR A 110 -5.50 6.04 -6.74
CA TYR A 110 -5.52 7.37 -7.35
C TYR A 110 -4.77 7.39 -8.68
N ARG A 111 -3.56 6.81 -8.73
CA ARG A 111 -2.76 6.69 -9.95
C ARG A 111 -3.53 5.94 -11.03
N ASP A 112 -4.04 4.75 -10.70
CA ASP A 112 -4.69 3.85 -11.65
C ASP A 112 -5.94 4.52 -12.23
N TRP A 113 -6.80 5.14 -11.40
CA TRP A 113 -7.94 5.92 -11.89
C TRP A 113 -7.51 7.08 -12.81
N LYS A 114 -6.44 7.79 -12.44
CA LYS A 114 -5.99 8.99 -13.16
C LYS A 114 -5.38 8.66 -14.52
N LEU A 115 -4.62 7.58 -14.61
CA LEU A 115 -3.87 7.19 -15.81
C LEU A 115 -4.62 6.19 -16.71
N LEU A 116 -5.69 5.57 -16.23
CA LEU A 116 -6.52 4.73 -17.09
C LEU A 116 -7.26 5.59 -18.14
N PRO A 117 -7.23 5.20 -19.44
CA PRO A 117 -7.77 6.00 -20.54
C PRO A 117 -9.25 6.41 -20.41
N GLU A 118 -10.04 5.62 -19.68
CA GLU A 118 -11.48 5.81 -19.56
C GLU A 118 -11.88 6.65 -18.33
N HIS A 119 -10.91 7.09 -17.51
CA HIS A 119 -11.18 7.66 -16.17
C HIS A 119 -12.24 6.87 -15.43
N ASN A 120 -12.08 5.53 -15.42
CA ASN A 120 -13.12 4.57 -15.06
C ASN A 120 -13.80 4.97 -13.74
N THR A 121 -14.98 5.57 -13.87
CA THR A 121 -15.72 6.14 -12.75
C THR A 121 -16.32 5.06 -11.86
N GLU A 122 -16.59 3.87 -12.43
CA GLU A 122 -17.04 2.69 -11.69
C GLU A 122 -15.91 2.17 -10.79
N TYR A 123 -14.70 2.04 -11.34
CA TYR A 123 -13.51 1.69 -10.54
C TYR A 123 -13.30 2.64 -9.37
N LEU A 124 -13.37 3.95 -9.62
CA LEU A 124 -13.27 4.93 -8.54
C LEU A 124 -14.41 4.78 -7.53
N ALA A 125 -15.66 4.65 -7.99
CA ALA A 125 -16.82 4.50 -7.13
C ALA A 125 -16.70 3.27 -6.21
N ASP A 126 -16.20 2.15 -6.73
CA ASP A 126 -15.97 0.93 -5.97
C ASP A 126 -14.83 1.08 -4.94
N MET A 127 -13.74 1.75 -5.33
CA MET A 127 -12.55 1.88 -4.48
C MET A 127 -12.70 2.97 -3.41
N MET A 128 -13.48 4.02 -3.65
CA MET A 128 -13.56 5.18 -2.76
C MET A 128 -13.97 4.85 -1.32
N PRO A 129 -14.99 4.01 -1.05
CA PRO A 129 -15.33 3.60 0.32
C PRO A 129 -14.18 2.88 1.04
N ILE A 130 -13.39 2.11 0.30
CA ILE A 130 -12.28 1.31 0.82
C ILE A 130 -11.09 2.24 1.10
N VAL A 131 -10.75 3.12 0.15
CA VAL A 131 -9.77 4.20 0.33
C VAL A 131 -10.12 5.03 1.56
N GLU A 132 -11.38 5.42 1.73
CA GLU A 132 -11.80 6.18 2.91
C GLU A 132 -11.62 5.39 4.22
N GLY A 133 -12.00 4.10 4.24
CA GLY A 133 -11.81 3.22 5.38
C GLY A 133 -10.33 3.09 5.78
N LEU A 134 -9.46 2.83 4.81
CA LEU A 134 -8.01 2.73 5.01
C LEU A 134 -7.40 4.06 5.49
N MET A 135 -7.83 5.19 4.90
CA MET A 135 -7.38 6.51 5.33
C MET A 135 -7.81 6.83 6.77
N ARG A 136 -9.05 6.50 7.15
CA ARG A 136 -9.53 6.64 8.54
C ARG A 136 -8.71 5.79 9.50
N ARG A 137 -8.36 4.55 9.14
CA ARG A 137 -7.52 3.66 9.95
C ARG A 137 -6.12 4.22 10.15
N CYS A 138 -5.47 4.68 9.09
CA CYS A 138 -4.10 5.18 9.14
C CYS A 138 -3.96 6.53 9.82
N LEU A 139 -4.85 7.47 9.48
CA LEU A 139 -4.79 8.84 9.98
C LEU A 139 -5.47 9.00 11.34
N GLN A 140 -6.31 8.05 11.73
CA GLN A 140 -7.16 8.12 12.93
C GLN A 140 -7.96 9.42 12.97
N ALA A 141 -8.41 9.88 11.80
CA ALA A 141 -9.07 11.16 11.58
C ALA A 141 -10.17 11.03 10.54
N SER A 142 -11.18 11.89 10.63
CA SER A 142 -12.30 11.92 9.70
C SER A 142 -12.00 12.75 8.45
N ALA A 143 -12.77 12.51 7.37
CA ALA A 143 -12.45 13.06 6.04
C ALA A 143 -12.38 14.60 5.97
N ASN A 144 -13.16 15.30 6.80
CA ASN A 144 -13.13 16.76 6.92
C ASN A 144 -11.84 17.30 7.58
N GLU A 145 -11.09 16.47 8.31
CA GLU A 145 -9.84 16.83 8.99
C GLU A 145 -8.60 16.59 8.13
N TRP A 146 -8.69 15.72 7.11
CA TRP A 146 -7.53 15.27 6.35
C TRP A 146 -6.76 16.41 5.67
N ARG A 147 -7.45 17.44 5.20
CA ARG A 147 -6.79 18.59 4.58
C ARG A 147 -5.90 19.33 5.58
N GLN A 148 -6.44 19.61 6.77
CA GLN A 148 -5.70 20.26 7.84
C GLN A 148 -4.54 19.38 8.33
N LEU A 149 -4.78 18.07 8.42
CA LEU A 149 -3.74 17.10 8.80
C LEU A 149 -2.61 17.07 7.77
N ALA A 150 -2.92 17.11 6.47
CA ALA A 150 -1.95 17.16 5.39
C ALA A 150 -1.09 18.43 5.45
N ASP A 151 -1.71 19.59 5.70
CA ASP A 151 -0.98 20.86 5.85
C ASP A 151 -0.03 20.82 7.07
N LYS A 152 -0.51 20.30 8.21
CA LYS A 152 0.33 20.10 9.41
C LYS A 152 1.46 19.10 9.17
N ALA A 153 1.16 17.99 8.48
CA ALA A 153 2.13 16.96 8.16
C ALA A 153 3.23 17.49 7.25
N ARG A 154 2.87 18.29 6.23
CA ARG A 154 3.83 18.95 5.33
C ARG A 154 4.82 19.82 6.11
N THR A 155 4.32 20.70 6.98
CA THR A 155 5.18 21.56 7.80
C THR A 155 6.08 20.71 8.71
N SER A 156 5.51 19.74 9.44
CA SER A 156 6.30 18.87 10.31
C SER A 156 7.34 18.03 9.55
N TYR A 157 7.04 17.59 8.33
CA TYR A 157 7.95 16.78 7.52
C TYR A 157 9.15 17.62 7.07
N LEU A 158 8.89 18.82 6.55
CA LEU A 158 9.94 19.75 6.13
C LEU A 158 10.80 20.19 7.33
N ASP A 159 10.18 20.68 8.40
CA ASP A 159 10.91 21.24 9.55
C ASP A 159 11.81 20.21 10.24
N LYS A 160 11.39 18.94 10.28
CA LYS A 160 12.11 17.89 11.01
C LYS A 160 13.13 17.13 10.16
N LEU A 161 12.86 16.97 8.87
CA LEU A 161 13.66 16.08 8.02
C LEU A 161 14.51 16.84 7.01
N TRP A 162 14.10 18.02 6.53
CA TRP A 162 14.87 18.74 5.52
C TRP A 162 16.15 19.35 6.10
N THR A 163 17.29 19.00 5.50
CA THR A 163 18.62 19.46 5.96
C THR A 163 19.17 20.65 5.16
N GLY A 164 18.46 21.10 4.12
CA GLY A 164 18.96 22.06 3.13
C GLY A 164 19.52 21.41 1.86
N GLN A 165 19.79 20.10 1.88
CA GLN A 165 20.29 19.34 0.72
C GLN A 165 19.53 18.03 0.48
N GLN A 166 19.12 17.36 1.56
CA GLN A 166 18.42 16.07 1.54
C GLN A 166 17.47 15.94 2.73
N PHE A 167 16.63 14.91 2.73
CA PHE A 167 15.84 14.51 3.88
C PHE A 167 16.63 13.52 4.76
N ARG A 168 16.57 13.73 6.07
CA ARG A 168 16.97 12.73 7.06
C ARG A 168 16.12 11.47 6.89
N PHE A 169 16.70 10.31 7.18
CA PHE A 169 16.01 9.02 7.13
C PHE A 169 14.79 8.99 8.06
N ASP A 170 14.97 9.47 9.29
CA ASP A 170 13.93 9.62 10.29
C ASP A 170 14.25 10.80 11.23
N THR A 171 13.42 10.99 12.27
CA THR A 171 13.62 12.08 13.25
C THR A 171 14.50 11.69 14.43
N GLY A 172 15.02 10.46 14.50
CA GLY A 172 15.75 10.02 15.68
C GLY A 172 16.28 8.60 15.58
N GLY A 173 17.46 8.39 16.13
CA GLY A 173 18.16 7.11 16.05
C GLY A 173 19.62 7.34 15.65
N ARG A 174 20.42 6.29 15.74
CA ARG A 174 21.86 6.35 15.40
C ARG A 174 22.11 6.69 13.93
N PHE A 175 21.15 6.40 13.06
CA PHE A 175 21.31 6.44 11.60
C PHE A 175 20.38 7.45 10.93
N ASN A 176 19.84 8.42 11.68
CA ASN A 176 18.88 9.40 11.14
C ASN A 176 19.46 10.25 9.99
N ASP A 177 20.77 10.44 9.93
CA ASP A 177 21.47 11.17 8.88
C ASP A 177 21.82 10.34 7.64
N THR A 178 21.36 9.08 7.59
CA THR A 178 21.54 8.22 6.41
C THR A 178 20.73 8.75 5.23
N VAL A 179 21.35 8.78 4.05
CA VAL A 179 20.68 9.15 2.81
C VAL A 179 19.94 7.93 2.26
N MET A 180 18.61 7.95 2.33
CA MET A 180 17.79 6.91 1.73
C MET A 180 17.55 7.23 0.25
N SER A 181 17.79 6.26 -0.63
CA SER A 181 17.49 6.38 -2.06
C SER A 181 16.01 6.67 -2.31
N ASP A 182 15.13 6.06 -1.52
CA ASP A 182 13.68 6.17 -1.65
C ASP A 182 13.04 7.27 -0.76
N GLN A 183 13.83 8.22 -0.25
CA GLN A 183 13.36 9.28 0.66
C GLN A 183 12.23 10.15 0.06
N LEU A 184 12.06 10.15 -1.27
CA LEU A 184 11.07 10.91 -2.02
C LEU A 184 10.01 10.04 -2.73
N PHE A 185 9.79 8.80 -2.29
CA PHE A 185 8.78 7.90 -2.85
C PHE A 185 7.41 8.58 -3.11
N GLY A 186 6.88 9.28 -2.10
CA GLY A 186 5.57 9.94 -2.21
C GLY A 186 5.55 11.06 -3.26
N TYR A 187 6.67 11.77 -3.44
CA TYR A 187 6.81 12.79 -4.49
C TYR A 187 6.90 12.14 -5.88
N TRP A 188 7.63 11.04 -6.01
CA TRP A 188 7.70 10.25 -7.24
C TRP A 188 6.32 9.72 -7.66
N MET A 189 5.56 9.13 -6.72
CA MET A 189 4.17 8.69 -6.95
C MET A 189 3.31 9.85 -7.46
N LEU A 190 3.34 11.00 -6.79
CA LEU A 190 2.56 12.17 -7.19
C LEU A 190 2.92 12.64 -8.61
N LYS A 191 4.23 12.74 -8.90
CA LYS A 191 4.72 13.25 -10.18
C LYS A 191 4.38 12.34 -11.34
N THR A 192 4.55 11.04 -11.17
CA THR A 192 4.27 10.05 -12.23
C THR A 192 2.76 9.85 -12.45
N SER A 193 1.95 9.98 -11.40
CA SER A 193 0.47 9.91 -11.53
C SER A 193 -0.15 11.14 -12.20
N GLN A 194 0.60 12.25 -12.32
CA GLN A 194 0.15 13.50 -12.94
C GLN A 194 0.65 13.69 -14.37
N GLN A 195 1.43 12.74 -14.90
CA GLN A 195 1.83 12.80 -16.30
C GLN A 195 0.60 12.53 -17.17
N ASP A 196 0.22 13.50 -18.00
CA ASP A 196 -0.66 13.21 -19.12
C ASP A 196 0.03 12.16 -19.98
N GLN A 197 -0.68 11.08 -20.35
CA GLN A 197 -0.17 10.12 -21.33
C GLN A 197 -0.05 10.81 -22.69
N ALA A 198 1.05 11.53 -22.87
CA ALA A 198 1.48 12.07 -24.15
C ALA A 198 2.49 11.08 -24.76
N ALA A 199 1.97 10.08 -25.46
CA ALA A 199 2.65 9.33 -26.51
C ALA A 199 1.61 8.64 -27.40
#